data_AF-A0A945X185-F1
#
_entry.id   AF-A0A945X185-F1
#
_cell.length_a   1.000
_cell.length_b   1.000
_cell.length_c   1.000
_cell.angle_alpha   90.00
_cell.angle_beta   90.00
_cell.angle_gamma   90.00
#
_symmetry.space_group_name_H-M   'P 1'
#
loop_
_entity.id
_entity.type
_entity.pdbx_description
1 polymer ?
#
loop_
_entity_poly.entity_id
_entity_poly.type
_entity_poly.pdbx_seq_one_letter_code
_entity_poly.pdbx_strand_id
1 'polypeptide(L)'
;MNLLSHTKPKASCPSLSLPAVVDCPACELSVRMAKAAGKSPICERCYAQKGRYVFPKVRENQRLRSQWWHDTAPVDRAVILADAIKREGLLRYFRCYDSGDLDLSAIETWLVFADLLPDIKIWIPTRTWVLPEFMPGLRALNAHPRIVVRPSAVAFDDPPEEIPGLSGGHSAHWREPIKAGYRCPGNCATCRTCWDEPELSVGFERR
;
A
#
# COMPACT_ATOMS: atom_id res chain seq x y z
N MET A 1 3.33 11.66 18.72
CA MET A 1 2.25 11.23 17.80
C MET A 1 2.42 9.74 17.50
N ASN A 2 1.35 8.95 17.41
CA ASN A 2 1.47 7.55 16.98
C ASN A 2 1.50 7.47 15.44
N LEU A 3 2.67 7.13 14.90
CA LEU A 3 2.91 7.02 13.46
C LEU A 3 2.36 5.74 12.85
N LEU A 4 2.28 4.68 13.65
CA LEU A 4 1.88 3.37 13.18
C LEU A 4 0.38 3.16 13.35
N SER A 5 -0.16 2.31 12.47
CA SER A 5 -1.54 1.90 12.46
C SER A 5 -1.64 0.40 12.27
N HIS A 6 -2.60 -0.19 12.97
CA HIS A 6 -2.88 -1.62 12.99
C HIS A 6 -4.35 -1.82 12.61
N THR A 7 -4.60 -2.26 11.38
CA THR A 7 -5.97 -2.61 10.99
C THR A 7 -6.31 -4.00 11.54
N LYS A 8 -7.51 -4.32 12.05
CA LYS A 8 -7.81 -5.68 12.60
C LYS A 8 -8.13 -6.71 11.49
N PRO A 9 -7.85 -8.03 11.66
CA PRO A 9 -7.19 -8.66 12.82
C PRO A 9 -5.65 -8.47 12.83
N LYS A 10 -5.16 -7.51 12.03
CA LYS A 10 -3.77 -7.21 11.67
C LYS A 10 -3.02 -6.38 12.75
N ALA A 11 -3.16 -6.75 14.03
CA ALA A 11 -2.10 -6.41 14.99
C ALA A 11 -0.76 -7.06 14.58
N SER A 12 -0.80 -8.03 13.67
CA SER A 12 0.33 -8.74 13.09
C SER A 12 1.04 -8.04 11.92
N CYS A 13 0.58 -6.86 11.49
CA CYS A 13 1.23 -6.09 10.43
C CYS A 13 0.99 -4.58 10.57
N PRO A 14 1.95 -3.83 11.12
CA PRO A 14 1.87 -2.38 11.19
C PRO A 14 1.98 -1.75 9.81
N SER A 15 1.46 -0.53 9.74
CA SER A 15 1.40 0.27 8.52
C SER A 15 1.31 1.76 8.79
N LEU A 16 1.63 2.58 7.79
CA LEU A 16 1.31 3.99 7.79
C LEU A 16 -0.12 4.20 7.26
N SER A 17 -0.88 5.07 7.91
CA SER A 17 -2.25 5.40 7.49
C SER A 17 -2.36 6.88 7.19
N LEU A 18 -2.41 7.20 5.90
CA LEU A 18 -2.59 8.56 5.39
C LEU A 18 -4.01 8.76 4.85
N PRO A 19 -4.52 10.01 4.80
CA PRO A 19 -5.79 10.35 4.20
C PRO A 19 -5.93 9.83 2.76
N ALA A 20 -6.92 8.96 2.52
CA ALA A 20 -7.24 8.51 1.17
C ALA A 20 -7.74 9.68 0.31
N VAL A 21 -7.52 9.60 -1.01
CA VAL A 21 -7.81 10.65 -2.01
C VAL A 21 -6.90 11.86 -1.91
N VAL A 22 -6.67 12.41 -0.71
CA VAL A 22 -5.77 13.56 -0.52
C VAL A 22 -4.31 13.13 -0.72
N ASP A 23 -3.87 12.08 -0.04
CA ASP A 23 -2.51 11.53 -0.16
C ASP A 23 -2.50 10.34 -1.13
N CYS A 24 -3.22 10.44 -2.26
CA CYS A 24 -3.28 9.41 -3.30
C CYS A 24 -3.13 10.06 -4.69
N PRO A 25 -1.91 10.36 -5.16
CA PRO A 25 -1.69 11.11 -6.40
C PRO A 25 -2.35 10.46 -7.64
N ALA A 26 -2.35 9.13 -7.70
CA ALA A 26 -2.93 8.36 -8.81
C ALA A 26 -4.46 8.22 -8.75
N CYS A 27 -5.13 8.72 -7.71
CA CYS A 27 -6.55 8.45 -7.47
C CYS A 27 -7.42 8.91 -8.63
N GLU A 28 -7.29 10.17 -9.03
CA GLU A 28 -8.13 10.75 -10.08
C GLU A 28 -7.90 10.07 -11.44
N LEU A 29 -6.64 9.87 -11.83
CA LEU A 29 -6.31 9.21 -13.09
C LEU A 29 -6.80 7.76 -13.11
N SER A 30 -6.63 7.01 -12.02
CA SER A 30 -7.14 5.64 -11.89
C SER A 30 -8.67 5.58 -12.08
N VAL A 31 -9.41 6.57 -11.56
CA VAL A 31 -10.86 6.67 -11.77
C VAL A 31 -11.19 6.91 -13.24
N ARG A 32 -10.51 7.87 -13.88
CA ARG A 32 -10.72 8.21 -15.29
C ARG A 32 -10.42 7.01 -16.20
N MET A 33 -9.31 6.30 -15.96
CA MET A 33 -8.92 5.10 -16.71
C MET A 33 -9.98 4.00 -16.63
N ALA A 34 -10.42 3.65 -15.41
CA ALA A 34 -11.45 2.63 -15.23
C ALA A 34 -12.77 3.01 -15.89
N LYS A 35 -13.20 4.27 -15.78
CA LYS A 35 -14.43 4.76 -16.41
C LYS A 35 -14.35 4.78 -17.94
N ALA A 36 -13.22 5.21 -18.51
CA ALA A 36 -13.00 5.19 -19.95
C ALA A 36 -13.09 3.76 -20.51
N ALA A 37 -12.71 2.75 -19.72
CA ALA A 37 -12.87 1.34 -20.06
C ALA A 37 -14.28 0.78 -19.75
N GLY A 38 -15.24 1.60 -19.31
CA GLY A 38 -16.59 1.16 -18.94
C GLY A 38 -16.66 0.31 -17.67
N LYS A 39 -15.64 0.41 -16.78
CA LYS A 39 -15.49 -0.43 -15.58
C LYS A 39 -15.78 0.33 -14.28
N SER A 40 -15.90 -0.42 -13.17
CA SER A 40 -16.13 0.16 -11.85
C SER A 40 -14.81 0.54 -11.16
N PRO A 41 -14.50 1.83 -10.98
CA PRO A 41 -13.25 2.27 -10.35
C PRO A 41 -13.17 1.92 -8.86
N ILE A 42 -12.03 1.38 -8.42
CA ILE A 42 -11.81 1.04 -7.01
C ILE A 42 -11.77 2.30 -6.15
N CYS A 43 -11.13 3.36 -6.62
CA CYS A 43 -10.95 4.60 -5.86
C CYS A 43 -12.27 5.32 -5.53
N GLU A 44 -13.32 5.20 -6.36
CA GLU A 44 -14.65 5.75 -6.02
C GLU A 44 -15.36 4.98 -4.91
N ARG A 45 -15.01 3.71 -4.70
CA ARG A 45 -15.56 2.86 -3.63
C ARG A 45 -14.46 2.42 -2.67
N CYS A 46 -13.48 3.31 -2.45
CA CYS A 46 -12.32 3.03 -1.63
C CYS A 46 -12.74 2.58 -0.22
N TYR A 47 -12.15 1.48 0.27
CA TYR A 47 -12.45 1.00 1.62
C TYR A 47 -12.00 2.01 2.69
N ALA A 48 -10.97 2.81 2.41
CA ALA A 48 -10.44 3.82 3.31
C ALA A 48 -11.31 5.09 3.38
N GLN A 49 -12.48 5.09 2.72
CA GLN A 49 -13.51 6.10 2.88
C GLN A 49 -14.76 5.57 3.60
N LYS A 50 -14.68 4.36 4.20
CA LYS A 50 -15.80 3.68 4.85
C LYS A 50 -15.41 3.12 6.23
N GLY A 51 -16.40 2.68 7.00
CA GLY A 51 -16.18 2.03 8.29
C GLY A 51 -15.40 2.92 9.27
N ARG A 52 -14.39 2.34 9.94
CA ARG A 52 -13.60 3.09 10.94
C ARG A 52 -12.85 4.30 10.35
N TYR A 53 -12.55 4.30 9.05
CA TYR A 53 -11.85 5.42 8.41
C TYR A 53 -12.68 6.71 8.34
N VAL A 54 -14.00 6.66 8.55
CA VAL A 54 -14.83 7.88 8.61
C VAL A 54 -14.92 8.47 10.01
N PHE A 55 -14.44 7.77 11.04
CA PHE A 55 -14.53 8.25 12.40
C PHE A 55 -13.66 9.50 12.58
N PRO A 56 -14.16 10.57 13.23
CA PRO A 56 -13.45 11.83 13.37
C PRO A 56 -12.03 11.67 13.91
N LYS A 57 -11.85 10.84 14.94
CA LYS A 57 -10.53 10.62 15.55
C LYS A 57 -9.54 9.93 14.61
N VAL A 58 -10.01 9.03 13.76
CA VAL A 58 -9.16 8.35 12.77
C VAL A 58 -8.71 9.35 11.71
N ARG A 59 -9.63 10.18 11.20
CA ARG A 59 -9.33 11.24 10.22
C ARG A 59 -8.40 12.30 10.79
N GLU A 60 -8.59 12.70 12.04
CA GLU A 60 -7.70 13.62 12.74
C GLU A 60 -6.27 13.06 12.81
N ASN A 61 -6.11 11.81 13.26
CA ASN A 61 -4.80 11.16 13.32
C ASN A 61 -4.16 11.00 11.93
N GLN A 62 -4.96 10.70 10.90
CA GLN A 62 -4.48 10.64 9.52
C GLN A 62 -3.98 12.01 9.03
N ARG A 63 -4.70 13.10 9.32
CA ARG A 63 -4.26 14.46 8.97
C ARG A 63 -2.96 14.84 9.66
N LEU A 64 -2.83 14.55 10.95
CA LEU A 64 -1.59 14.81 11.70
C LEU A 64 -0.40 14.02 11.11
N ARG A 65 -0.62 12.76 10.70
CA ARG A 65 0.41 11.96 10.02
C ARG A 65 0.75 12.49 8.63
N SER A 66 -0.25 12.95 7.86
CA SER A 66 -0.02 13.56 6.54
C SER A 66 0.77 14.86 6.68
N GLN A 67 0.41 15.73 7.63
CA GLN A 67 1.18 16.94 7.90
C GLN A 67 2.62 16.61 8.29
N TRP A 68 2.82 15.72 9.25
CA TRP A 68 4.16 15.28 9.63
C TRP A 68 4.93 14.69 8.46
N TRP A 69 4.28 13.88 7.62
CA TRP A 69 4.89 13.30 6.44
C TRP A 69 5.40 14.43 5.53
N HIS A 70 4.55 15.35 5.11
CA HIS A 70 4.93 16.43 4.19
C HIS A 70 5.93 17.44 4.78
N ASP A 71 5.92 17.67 6.09
CA ASP A 71 6.81 18.62 6.78
C ASP A 71 8.18 18.00 7.15
N THR A 72 8.34 16.67 7.06
CA THR A 72 9.58 15.97 7.45
C THR A 72 10.37 15.57 6.21
N ALA A 73 11.71 15.68 6.24
CA ALA A 73 12.56 15.23 5.14
C ALA A 73 12.51 13.70 4.95
N PRO A 74 12.64 13.17 3.71
CA PRO A 74 12.49 11.74 3.45
C PRO A 74 13.36 10.80 4.31
N VAL A 75 14.64 11.14 4.49
CA VAL A 75 15.56 10.37 5.32
C VAL A 75 15.12 10.37 6.80
N ASP A 76 14.69 11.52 7.31
CA ASP A 76 14.21 11.63 8.69
C ASP A 76 12.91 10.84 8.90
N ARG A 77 12.00 10.84 7.92
CA ARG A 77 10.80 9.98 7.96
C ARG A 77 11.20 8.52 8.12
N ALA A 78 12.19 8.05 7.34
CA ALA A 78 12.67 6.69 7.37
C ALA A 78 13.25 6.32 8.74
N VAL A 79 14.13 7.17 9.30
CA VAL A 79 14.75 6.96 10.60
C VAL A 79 13.70 6.90 11.72
N ILE A 80 12.78 7.86 11.74
CA ILE A 80 11.75 7.95 12.78
C ILE A 80 10.77 6.76 12.69
N LEU A 81 10.36 6.37 11.48
CA LEU A 81 9.50 5.20 11.28
C LEU A 81 10.22 3.91 11.66
N ALA A 82 11.50 3.76 11.32
CA ALA A 82 12.27 2.58 11.66
C ALA A 82 12.45 2.44 13.18
N ASP A 83 12.68 3.55 13.88
CA ASP A 83 12.71 3.56 15.36
C ASP A 83 11.35 3.17 15.95
N ALA A 84 10.25 3.71 15.42
CA ALA A 84 8.90 3.33 15.86
C ALA A 84 8.62 1.82 15.71
N ILE A 85 9.07 1.22 14.61
CA ILE A 85 8.95 -0.22 14.36
C ILE A 85 9.82 -1.04 15.31
N LYS A 86 11.07 -0.62 15.55
CA LYS A 86 11.99 -1.29 16.49
C LYS A 86 11.42 -1.30 17.92
N ARG A 87 10.77 -0.21 18.34
CA ARG A 87 10.12 -0.11 19.66
C ARG A 87 8.89 -1.01 19.81
N GLU A 88 8.22 -1.35 18.71
CA GLU A 88 7.05 -2.23 18.74
C GLU A 88 7.43 -3.72 18.93
N GLY A 89 8.67 -4.11 18.64
CA GLY A 89 9.23 -5.42 18.95
C GLY A 89 9.43 -6.34 17.73
N LEU A 90 9.18 -7.64 17.89
CA LEU A 90 9.52 -8.73 16.95
C LEU A 90 8.64 -8.75 15.67
N LEU A 91 8.62 -7.65 14.93
CA LEU A 91 7.92 -7.53 13.66
C LEU A 91 8.81 -8.07 12.53
N ARG A 92 8.24 -8.91 11.68
CA ARG A 92 8.91 -9.48 10.48
C ARG A 92 8.36 -8.93 9.17
N TYR A 93 7.24 -8.23 9.24
CA TYR A 93 6.47 -7.79 8.07
C TYR A 93 5.89 -6.40 8.28
N PHE A 94 6.11 -5.53 7.31
CA PHE A 94 5.57 -4.18 7.30
C PHE A 94 4.81 -3.92 5.99
N ARG A 95 3.64 -3.30 6.10
CA ARG A 95 2.86 -2.83 4.94
C ARG A 95 2.99 -1.31 4.91
N CYS A 96 3.61 -0.73 3.88
CA CYS A 96 3.85 0.71 3.87
C CYS A 96 2.58 1.54 4.08
N TYR A 97 1.49 1.21 3.38
CA TYR A 97 0.24 1.98 3.47
C TYR A 97 -0.98 1.10 3.71
N ASP A 98 -1.74 1.35 4.78
CA ASP A 98 -3.12 0.86 4.88
C ASP A 98 -4.15 1.79 4.24
N SER A 99 -3.79 3.05 4.02
CA SER A 99 -4.52 4.07 3.27
C SER A 99 -3.56 5.18 2.89
N GLY A 100 -3.90 5.94 1.85
CA GLY A 100 -2.92 6.74 1.13
C GLY A 100 -2.19 5.91 0.07
N ASP A 101 -1.28 6.57 -0.64
CA ASP A 101 -0.39 5.98 -1.62
C ASP A 101 0.94 6.77 -1.65
N LEU A 102 1.87 6.35 -2.48
CA LEU A 102 3.17 7.00 -2.64
C LEU A 102 3.05 8.43 -3.18
N ASP A 103 3.85 9.34 -2.64
CA ASP A 103 4.32 10.52 -3.36
C ASP A 103 5.76 10.31 -3.84
N LEU A 104 6.31 11.22 -4.66
CA LEU A 104 7.66 11.07 -5.21
C LEU A 104 8.75 11.04 -4.13
N SER A 105 8.57 11.79 -3.04
CA SER A 105 9.51 11.83 -1.92
C SER A 105 9.50 10.55 -1.07
N ALA A 106 8.44 9.75 -1.18
CA ALA A 106 8.31 8.45 -0.52
C ALA A 106 9.34 7.43 -1.00
N ILE A 107 9.84 7.56 -2.23
CA ILE A 107 10.81 6.61 -2.82
C ILE A 107 12.08 6.54 -1.98
N GLU A 108 12.70 7.68 -1.70
CA GLU A 108 13.89 7.75 -0.84
C GLU A 108 13.58 7.29 0.59
N THR A 109 12.42 7.70 1.11
CA THR A 109 11.96 7.30 2.46
C THR A 109 11.96 5.77 2.60
N TRP A 110 11.35 5.06 1.65
CA TRP A 110 11.18 3.60 1.76
C TRP A 110 12.44 2.81 1.45
N LEU A 111 13.33 3.32 0.59
CA LEU A 111 14.66 2.72 0.38
C LEU A 111 15.48 2.76 1.67
N VAL A 112 15.64 3.96 2.27
CA VAL A 112 16.38 4.12 3.52
C VAL A 112 15.73 3.34 4.67
N PHE A 113 14.40 3.32 4.74
CA PHE A 113 13.68 2.55 5.75
C PHE A 113 13.97 1.04 5.65
N ALA A 114 14.09 0.51 4.43
CA ALA A 114 14.41 -0.89 4.21
C ALA A 114 15.85 -1.23 4.61
N ASP A 115 16.80 -0.34 4.35
CA ASP A 115 18.20 -0.49 4.79
C ASP A 115 18.33 -0.50 6.33
N LEU A 116 17.54 0.32 7.02
CA LEU A 116 17.54 0.42 8.48
C LEU A 116 16.90 -0.79 9.20
N LEU A 117 16.19 -1.63 8.46
CA LEU A 117 15.39 -2.75 8.96
C LEU A 117 15.64 -4.03 8.14
N PRO A 118 16.87 -4.57 8.16
CA PRO A 118 17.25 -5.68 7.30
C PRO A 118 16.50 -6.98 7.60
N ASP A 119 15.81 -7.11 8.73
CA ASP A 119 15.06 -8.33 9.10
C ASP A 119 13.57 -8.28 8.75
N ILE A 120 13.11 -7.17 8.15
CA ILE A 120 11.70 -6.92 7.87
C ILE A 120 11.43 -7.02 6.37
N LYS A 121 10.43 -7.81 6.00
CA LYS A 121 9.87 -7.79 4.64
C LYS A 121 8.86 -6.66 4.52
N ILE A 122 9.01 -5.85 3.48
CA ILE A 122 8.23 -4.65 3.23
C ILE A 122 7.36 -4.89 1.99
N TRP A 123 6.08 -4.56 2.10
CA TRP A 123 5.14 -4.62 0.98
C TRP A 123 4.53 -3.24 0.73
N ILE A 124 4.55 -2.82 -0.54
CA ILE A 124 4.00 -1.55 -1.03
C ILE A 124 2.89 -1.85 -2.05
N PRO A 125 1.61 -1.83 -1.64
CA PRO A 125 0.51 -1.78 -2.60
C PRO A 125 0.38 -0.36 -3.16
N THR A 126 0.35 -0.20 -4.48
CA THR A 126 0.29 1.13 -5.09
C THR A 126 -0.43 1.18 -6.43
N ARG A 127 -1.11 2.30 -6.73
CA ARG A 127 -1.60 2.65 -8.06
C ARG A 127 -0.74 3.69 -8.76
N THR A 128 0.31 4.21 -8.15
CA THR A 128 1.13 5.28 -8.75
C THR A 128 1.89 4.85 -9.99
N TRP A 129 1.92 3.55 -10.30
CA TRP A 129 2.39 3.05 -11.59
C TRP A 129 1.64 3.62 -12.80
N VAL A 130 0.41 4.13 -12.62
CA VAL A 130 -0.33 4.85 -13.69
C VAL A 130 0.30 6.20 -14.05
N LEU A 131 1.19 6.72 -13.19
CA LEU A 131 1.91 7.97 -13.34
C LEU A 131 3.35 7.68 -13.78
N PRO A 132 3.74 7.99 -15.02
CA PRO A 132 5.06 7.62 -15.56
C PRO A 132 6.26 8.08 -14.72
N GLU A 133 6.15 9.24 -14.07
CA GLU A 133 7.19 9.82 -13.22
C GLU A 133 7.52 8.97 -11.99
N PHE A 134 6.62 8.08 -11.55
CA PHE A 134 6.87 7.16 -10.43
C PHE A 134 7.63 5.91 -10.84
N MET A 135 7.56 5.49 -12.11
CA MET A 135 8.07 4.20 -12.56
C MET A 135 9.56 3.96 -12.27
N PRO A 136 10.48 4.93 -12.46
CA PRO A 136 11.87 4.74 -12.06
C PRO A 136 12.03 4.43 -10.57
N GLY A 137 11.32 5.16 -9.71
CA GLY A 137 11.34 4.96 -8.26
C GLY A 137 10.68 3.65 -7.83
N LEU A 138 9.56 3.26 -8.44
CA LEU A 138 8.89 1.99 -8.16
C LEU A 138 9.79 0.79 -8.50
N ARG A 139 10.53 0.87 -9.61
CA ARG A 139 11.51 -0.16 -9.99
C ARG A 139 12.70 -0.19 -9.04
N ALA A 140 13.21 0.97 -8.62
CA ALA A 140 14.27 1.04 -7.61
C ALA A 140 13.84 0.42 -6.28
N LEU A 141 12.62 0.73 -5.83
CA LEU A 141 12.02 0.10 -4.66
C LEU A 141 11.91 -1.41 -4.84
N ASN A 142 11.35 -1.89 -5.95
CA ASN A 142 11.14 -3.33 -6.17
C ASN A 142 12.45 -4.11 -6.38
N ALA A 143 13.53 -3.45 -6.81
CA ALA A 143 14.85 -4.05 -6.92
C ALA A 143 15.52 -4.28 -5.55
N HIS A 144 15.04 -3.60 -4.50
CA HIS A 144 15.55 -3.79 -3.16
C HIS A 144 15.10 -5.16 -2.60
N PRO A 145 16.01 -6.01 -2.06
CA PRO A 145 15.71 -7.40 -1.69
C PRO A 145 14.69 -7.56 -0.55
N ARG A 146 14.36 -6.47 0.15
CA ARG A 146 13.37 -6.45 1.23
C ARG A 146 12.01 -5.90 0.83
N ILE A 147 11.89 -5.29 -0.35
CA ILE A 147 10.68 -4.57 -0.75
C ILE A 147 9.98 -5.33 -1.88
N VAL A 148 8.68 -5.53 -1.73
CA VAL A 148 7.78 -6.04 -2.76
C VAL A 148 6.84 -4.91 -3.15
N VAL A 149 6.98 -4.38 -4.37
CA VAL A 149 6.07 -3.36 -4.92
C VAL A 149 5.02 -4.05 -5.77
N ARG A 150 3.76 -4.01 -5.34
CA ARG A 150 2.66 -4.65 -6.07
C ARG A 150 1.77 -3.59 -6.73
N PRO A 151 1.68 -3.57 -8.07
CA PRO A 151 0.74 -2.69 -8.75
C PRO A 151 -0.70 -3.13 -8.45
N SER A 152 -1.51 -2.20 -7.93
CA SER A 152 -2.95 -2.45 -7.71
C SER A 152 -3.72 -2.21 -9.01
N ALA A 153 -4.68 -3.08 -9.30
CA ALA A 153 -5.67 -2.84 -10.35
C ALA A 153 -6.46 -1.54 -10.09
N VAL A 154 -6.81 -0.84 -11.15
CA VAL A 154 -7.59 0.42 -11.09
C VAL A 154 -9.10 0.18 -10.95
N ALA A 155 -9.60 -0.94 -11.45
CA ALA A 155 -11.02 -1.31 -11.43
C ALA A 155 -11.28 -2.62 -10.66
N PHE A 156 -12.51 -2.77 -10.17
CA PHE A 156 -12.97 -4.03 -9.60
C PHE A 156 -13.14 -5.09 -10.68
N ASP A 157 -13.02 -6.36 -10.28
CA ASP A 157 -13.23 -7.54 -11.13
C ASP A 157 -12.24 -7.67 -12.32
N ASP A 158 -11.23 -6.80 -12.34
CA ASP A 158 -10.12 -6.86 -13.30
C ASP A 158 -9.02 -7.80 -12.81
N PRO A 159 -8.27 -8.42 -13.75
CA PRO A 159 -7.07 -9.14 -13.37
C PRO A 159 -6.03 -8.18 -12.73
N PRO A 160 -5.14 -8.69 -11.87
CA PRO A 160 -3.96 -7.95 -11.45
C PRO A 160 -3.14 -7.42 -12.63
N GLU A 161 -2.52 -6.27 -12.44
CA GLU A 161 -1.66 -5.65 -13.44
C GLU A 161 -0.30 -6.36 -13.48
N GLU A 162 0.23 -6.54 -14.69
CA GLU A 162 1.57 -7.06 -14.94
C GLU A 162 2.43 -5.93 -15.49
N ILE A 163 3.36 -5.43 -14.68
CA ILE A 163 4.18 -4.26 -15.03
C ILE A 163 5.65 -4.66 -14.99
N PRO A 164 6.37 -4.60 -16.13
CA PRO A 164 7.77 -4.96 -16.18
C PRO A 164 8.63 -4.21 -15.15
N GLY A 165 9.32 -5.00 -14.32
CA GLY A 165 10.18 -4.52 -13.23
C GLY A 165 9.50 -4.37 -11.88
N LEU A 166 8.20 -4.68 -11.76
CA LEU A 166 7.46 -4.73 -10.49
C LEU A 166 7.04 -6.17 -10.15
N SER A 167 6.67 -6.41 -8.89
CA SER A 167 6.15 -7.70 -8.44
C SER A 167 4.74 -7.96 -8.98
N GLY A 168 4.25 -9.20 -8.83
CA GLY A 168 2.90 -9.60 -9.19
C GLY A 168 1.84 -8.67 -8.59
N GLY A 169 0.93 -8.19 -9.42
CA GLY A 169 -0.08 -7.21 -9.03
C GLY A 169 -1.09 -7.74 -8.01
N HIS A 170 -2.00 -6.84 -7.60
CA HIS A 170 -3.15 -7.23 -6.82
C HIS A 170 -4.46 -6.61 -7.29
N SER A 171 -5.55 -7.34 -7.13
CA SER A 171 -6.89 -6.94 -7.59
C SER A 171 -7.95 -7.21 -6.54
N ALA A 172 -9.10 -6.55 -6.68
CA ALA A 172 -10.24 -6.71 -5.79
C ALA A 172 -11.48 -7.05 -6.61
N HIS A 173 -12.25 -8.04 -6.15
CA HIS A 173 -13.34 -8.63 -6.92
C HIS A 173 -14.61 -8.66 -6.07
N TRP A 174 -15.74 -8.28 -6.67
CA TRP A 174 -17.09 -8.53 -6.16
C TRP A 174 -17.68 -9.81 -6.73
N ARG A 175 -17.13 -10.32 -7.84
CA ARG A 175 -17.68 -11.44 -8.60
C ARG A 175 -16.65 -12.58 -8.71
N GLU A 176 -17.19 -13.78 -8.81
CA GLU A 176 -16.42 -14.97 -9.20
C GLU A 176 -16.31 -15.07 -10.74
N PRO A 177 -15.25 -15.72 -11.27
CA PRO A 177 -14.07 -16.19 -10.53
C PRO A 177 -13.09 -15.04 -10.20
N ILE A 178 -12.38 -15.15 -9.07
CA ILE A 178 -11.24 -14.27 -8.76
C ILE A 178 -10.17 -14.43 -9.83
N LYS A 179 -9.88 -13.37 -10.59
CA LYS A 179 -8.95 -13.38 -11.72
C LYS A 179 -7.49 -13.15 -11.32
N ALA A 180 -6.99 -13.86 -10.31
CA ALA A 180 -5.61 -13.76 -9.83
C ALA A 180 -5.02 -15.15 -9.54
N GLY A 181 -3.69 -15.25 -9.53
CA GLY A 181 -2.98 -16.51 -9.25
C GLY A 181 -3.21 -17.06 -7.85
N TYR A 182 -3.52 -16.18 -6.88
CA TYR A 182 -3.83 -16.55 -5.51
C TYR A 182 -5.01 -15.78 -4.94
N ARG A 183 -5.97 -16.50 -4.35
CA ARG A 183 -7.07 -15.92 -3.57
C ARG A 183 -6.60 -15.67 -2.13
N CYS A 184 -6.42 -14.40 -1.77
CA CYS A 184 -6.04 -14.04 -0.41
C CYS A 184 -7.26 -14.05 0.54
N PRO A 185 -7.16 -14.67 1.73
CA PRO A 185 -8.25 -14.69 2.71
C PRO A 185 -8.49 -13.34 3.41
N GLY A 186 -7.70 -12.29 3.10
CA GLY A 186 -7.80 -10.97 3.73
C GLY A 186 -7.36 -10.92 5.20
N ASN A 187 -6.79 -12.01 5.72
CA ASN A 187 -6.34 -12.13 7.10
C ASN A 187 -4.80 -12.20 7.20
N CYS A 188 -4.18 -11.08 7.56
CA CYS A 188 -2.75 -11.03 7.83
C CYS A 188 -2.38 -11.63 9.20
N ALA A 189 -3.22 -12.36 9.92
CA ALA A 189 -2.72 -13.22 11.00
C ALA A 189 -2.23 -14.57 10.46
N THR A 190 -2.81 -15.02 9.35
CA THR A 190 -2.62 -16.39 8.84
C THR A 190 -2.02 -16.46 7.43
N CYS A 191 -1.93 -15.33 6.72
CA CYS A 191 -1.42 -15.28 5.35
C CYS A 191 -0.38 -14.17 5.17
N ARG A 192 0.72 -14.48 4.46
CA ARG A 192 1.82 -13.54 4.13
C ARG A 192 2.21 -13.53 2.65
N THR A 193 1.41 -14.13 1.77
CA THR A 193 1.68 -14.22 0.32
C THR A 193 2.03 -12.87 -0.32
N CYS A 194 1.40 -11.77 0.12
CA CYS A 194 1.73 -10.43 -0.37
C CYS A 194 3.21 -10.04 -0.21
N TRP A 195 3.91 -10.58 0.78
CA TRP A 195 5.34 -10.37 1.05
C TRP A 195 6.21 -11.53 0.58
N ASP A 196 5.73 -12.76 0.73
CA ASP A 196 6.56 -13.95 0.58
C ASP A 196 6.65 -14.46 -0.86
N GLU A 197 5.63 -14.19 -1.69
CA GLU A 197 5.53 -14.71 -3.05
C GLU A 197 5.46 -13.55 -4.07
N PRO A 198 6.57 -12.80 -4.29
CA PRO A 198 6.56 -11.56 -5.08
C PRO A 198 6.01 -11.76 -6.49
N GLU A 199 6.33 -12.87 -7.15
CA GLU A 199 5.89 -13.16 -8.53
C GLU A 199 4.39 -13.53 -8.63
N LEU A 200 3.78 -14.01 -7.54
CA LEU A 200 2.41 -14.50 -7.56
C LEU A 200 1.42 -13.34 -7.48
N SER A 201 0.51 -13.23 -8.45
CA SER A 201 -0.54 -12.21 -8.40
C SER A 201 -1.63 -12.54 -7.38
N VAL A 202 -2.14 -11.53 -6.67
CA VAL A 202 -3.01 -11.72 -5.49
C VAL A 202 -4.37 -11.05 -5.66
N GLY A 203 -5.44 -11.83 -5.54
CA GLY A 203 -6.83 -11.35 -5.60
C GLY A 203 -7.49 -11.32 -4.23
N PHE A 204 -8.25 -10.26 -3.94
CA PHE A 204 -9.06 -10.13 -2.74
C PHE A 204 -10.55 -10.17 -3.09
N GLU A 205 -11.30 -11.00 -2.38
CA GLU A 205 -12.76 -11.02 -2.45
C GLU A 205 -13.34 -9.90 -1.56
N ARG A 206 -14.19 -9.07 -2.15
CA ARG A 206 -14.96 -8.06 -1.43
C ARG A 206 -16.29 -8.67 -1.00
N ARG A 207 -16.54 -8.63 0.31
CA ARG A 207 -17.83 -8.96 0.92
C ARG A 207 -18.66 -7.70 1.13
#